data_AF-A0A9W7FGN6-F1
#
_entry.id   AF-A0A9W7FGN6-F1
#
_cell.length_a   1.000
_cell.length_b   1.000
_cell.length_c   1.000
_cell.angle_alpha   90.00
_cell.angle_beta   90.00
_cell.angle_gamma   90.00
#
_symmetry.space_group_name_H-M   'P 1'
#
loop_
_entity.id
_entity.type
_entity.pdbx_description
1 polymer ?
#
loop_
_entity_poly.entity_id
_entity_poly.type
_entity_poly.pdbx_seq_one_letter_code
_entity_poly.pdbx_strand_id
1 'polypeptide(L)'
;MIFKGFAIAVLSLITATGSSPVKLIIDTDLGFDVDDVGAISVGHYLQDIGACEIVAILHNTGFPKGIGGVDVLQNYYNSSATLGAYTGPWGSSDAALSAQDSYTSLIESEFPSDVKTYNDVNSAVDSYRRALESQADHSVVIASIGELTNLRDIIKAEPALFAQKVKSIYYMDGGYNFGCGDSDGSEWSPWLGSTEDCDGAAQFVVENVPTTIKQVFTLNGADIYTGSRFNDGCGSGPVKAAYQKWTNYGSRPSWDPITIWYAVYGESSLYSTAHAETTTVDYYGHEVYDTSDTSNNMYQTWIDSTRKGDVTKILDDAMCSAPCLGGKAGACSGYELNSMKNCWGDRGDGSGSHGATDLESPSDSSAGVMTLSACMNLCDETLNCEGVSVSFADGGSGLVNCFRKGSIDINDCDEYFPIDTWVKK
;
A
#
# COMPACT_ATOMS: atom_id res chain seq x y z
N MET A 1 -61.56 -9.82 -11.17
CA MET A 1 -60.72 -8.77 -10.56
C MET A 1 -59.37 -9.40 -10.26
N ILE A 2 -58.34 -9.04 -11.02
CA ILE A 2 -56.97 -9.53 -10.85
C ILE A 2 -56.22 -8.43 -10.10
N PHE A 3 -55.83 -8.68 -8.84
CA PHE A 3 -54.91 -7.80 -8.12
C PHE A 3 -53.47 -8.22 -8.46
N LYS A 4 -52.78 -7.43 -9.28
CA LYS A 4 -51.33 -7.50 -9.43
C LYS A 4 -50.69 -6.75 -8.26
N GLY A 5 -50.03 -7.47 -7.36
CA GLY A 5 -49.20 -6.87 -6.32
C GLY A 5 -47.91 -6.34 -6.93
N PHE A 6 -47.67 -5.03 -6.79
CA PHE A 6 -46.36 -4.42 -7.05
C PHE A 6 -45.46 -4.72 -5.84
N ALA A 7 -44.37 -5.45 -6.07
CA ALA A 7 -43.26 -5.50 -5.14
C ALA A 7 -42.44 -4.21 -5.32
N ILE A 8 -42.51 -3.31 -4.34
CA ILE A 8 -41.62 -2.15 -4.25
C ILE A 8 -40.29 -2.67 -3.69
N ALA A 9 -39.27 -2.73 -4.54
CA ALA A 9 -37.90 -2.91 -4.08
C ALA A 9 -37.48 -1.61 -3.38
N VAL A 10 -37.33 -1.66 -2.05
CA VAL A 10 -36.72 -0.59 -1.28
C VAL A 10 -35.21 -0.69 -1.52
N LEU A 11 -34.68 0.15 -2.41
CA LEU A 11 -33.23 0.39 -2.47
C LEU A 11 -32.84 1.09 -1.16
N SER A 12 -32.16 0.38 -0.27
CA SER A 12 -31.46 1.01 0.84
C SER A 12 -30.32 1.83 0.28
N LEU A 13 -30.51 3.15 0.21
CA LEU A 13 -29.41 4.10 0.09
C LEU A 13 -28.54 3.97 1.35
N ILE A 14 -27.39 3.33 1.21
CA ILE A 14 -26.32 3.41 2.21
C ILE A 14 -25.78 4.84 2.12
N THR A 15 -26.28 5.73 2.96
CA THR A 15 -25.58 6.97 3.26
C THR A 15 -24.27 6.58 3.95
N ALA A 16 -23.14 6.78 3.27
CA ALA A 16 -21.82 6.66 3.85
C ALA A 16 -21.67 7.72 4.96
N THR A 17 -22.03 7.35 6.19
CA THR A 17 -21.50 8.03 7.37
C THR A 17 -20.02 7.68 7.41
N GLY A 18 -19.18 8.53 6.81
CA GLY A 18 -17.75 8.28 6.61
C GLY A 18 -17.08 7.88 7.92
N SER A 19 -16.64 6.63 8.01
CA SER A 19 -15.73 6.21 9.07
C SER A 19 -14.46 7.05 8.99
N SER A 20 -13.93 7.47 10.14
CA SER A 20 -12.61 8.12 10.16
C SER A 20 -11.56 7.22 9.49
N PRO A 21 -10.60 7.80 8.74
CA PRO A 21 -9.54 7.02 8.10
C PRO A 21 -8.79 6.15 9.11
N VAL A 22 -8.40 4.94 8.69
CA VAL A 22 -7.57 4.05 9.51
C VAL A 22 -6.23 4.73 9.79
N LYS A 23 -5.80 4.76 11.05
CA LYS A 23 -4.46 5.24 11.43
C LYS A 23 -3.46 4.12 11.22
N LEU A 24 -2.70 4.19 10.14
CA LEU A 24 -1.83 3.11 9.67
C LEU A 24 -0.36 3.39 10.03
N ILE A 25 0.30 2.41 10.62
CA ILE A 25 1.76 2.31 10.65
C ILE A 25 2.17 1.23 9.65
N ILE A 26 3.16 1.54 8.82
CA ILE A 26 3.79 0.58 7.90
C ILE A 26 5.18 0.26 8.46
N ASP A 27 5.46 -1.00 8.75
CA ASP A 27 6.75 -1.49 9.24
C ASP A 27 7.31 -2.46 8.19
N THR A 28 8.39 -2.07 7.51
CA THR A 28 8.84 -2.61 6.20
C THR A 28 10.33 -2.95 6.19
N ASP A 29 10.73 -3.96 5.43
CA ASP A 29 12.12 -4.31 5.14
C ASP A 29 12.59 -3.88 3.74
N LEU A 30 11.99 -2.81 3.19
CA LEU A 30 12.29 -2.26 1.85
C LEU A 30 13.76 -2.39 1.47
N GLY A 31 14.00 -3.33 0.55
CA GLY A 31 15.29 -3.56 -0.07
C GLY A 31 15.46 -4.95 -0.65
N PHE A 32 15.14 -6.00 0.13
CA PHE A 32 15.37 -7.40 -0.29
C PHE A 32 14.64 -7.75 -1.58
N ASP A 33 13.38 -7.32 -1.67
CA ASP A 33 12.63 -7.29 -2.90
C ASP A 33 11.91 -5.96 -3.09
N VAL A 34 11.06 -5.90 -4.11
CA VAL A 34 10.41 -4.66 -4.54
C VAL A 34 8.94 -4.59 -4.15
N ASP A 35 8.34 -5.63 -3.57
CA ASP A 35 6.93 -5.55 -3.21
C ASP A 35 6.64 -4.62 -2.02
N ASP A 36 7.62 -4.33 -1.15
CA ASP A 36 7.56 -3.22 -0.19
C ASP A 36 7.27 -1.86 -0.86
N VAL A 37 7.92 -1.59 -2.00
CA VAL A 37 7.71 -0.35 -2.77
C VAL A 37 6.27 -0.31 -3.27
N GLY A 38 5.75 -1.44 -3.72
CA GLY A 38 4.35 -1.59 -4.11
C GLY A 38 3.40 -1.40 -2.93
N ALA A 39 3.76 -1.92 -1.77
CA ALA A 39 2.95 -1.86 -0.56
C ALA A 39 2.83 -0.43 -0.02
N ILE A 40 3.95 0.29 0.05
CA ILE A 40 3.97 1.72 0.41
C ILE A 40 3.19 2.54 -0.62
N SER A 41 3.33 2.24 -1.92
CA SER A 41 2.55 2.86 -3.00
C SER A 41 1.04 2.65 -2.83
N VAL A 42 0.60 1.42 -2.57
CA VAL A 42 -0.79 1.09 -2.25
C VAL A 42 -1.24 1.84 -1.01
N GLY A 43 -0.43 1.89 0.06
CA GLY A 43 -0.73 2.65 1.27
C GLY A 43 -0.99 4.13 0.97
N HIS A 44 -0.16 4.76 0.15
CA HIS A 44 -0.34 6.15 -0.23
C HIS A 44 -1.57 6.37 -1.12
N TYR A 45 -1.86 5.47 -2.06
CA TYR A 45 -3.11 5.52 -2.82
C TYR A 45 -4.34 5.46 -1.89
N LEU A 46 -4.32 4.55 -0.91
CA LEU A 46 -5.39 4.42 0.08
C LEU A 46 -5.52 5.67 0.96
N GLN A 47 -4.40 6.32 1.28
CA GLN A 47 -4.40 7.61 1.95
C GLN A 47 -5.03 8.69 1.07
N ASP A 48 -4.66 8.76 -0.20
CA ASP A 48 -5.15 9.76 -1.16
C ASP A 48 -6.67 9.70 -1.30
N ILE A 49 -7.26 8.50 -1.37
CA ILE A 49 -8.72 8.33 -1.43
C ILE A 49 -9.41 8.42 -0.06
N GLY A 50 -8.65 8.59 1.03
CA GLY A 50 -9.15 8.82 2.38
C GLY A 50 -9.51 7.58 3.18
N ALA A 51 -9.06 6.40 2.75
CA ALA A 51 -9.29 5.14 3.47
C ALA A 51 -8.38 5.00 4.70
N CYS A 52 -7.16 5.55 4.64
CA CYS A 52 -6.24 5.60 5.77
C CYS A 52 -5.53 6.96 5.91
N GLU A 53 -4.82 7.11 7.01
CA GLU A 53 -3.81 8.12 7.25
C GLU A 53 -2.57 7.40 7.75
N ILE A 54 -1.48 7.46 7.00
CA ILE A 54 -0.21 6.86 7.37
C ILE A 54 0.45 7.76 8.40
N VAL A 55 0.53 7.28 9.64
CA VAL A 55 1.09 8.07 10.75
C VAL A 55 2.59 7.83 10.93
N ALA A 56 3.08 6.66 10.50
CA ALA A 56 4.51 6.35 10.43
C ALA A 56 4.83 5.30 9.37
N ILE A 57 6.03 5.39 8.81
CA ILE A 57 6.65 4.33 8.01
C ILE A 57 8.03 4.05 8.61
N LEU A 58 8.28 2.82 9.01
CA LEU A 58 9.51 2.43 9.69
C LEU A 58 10.20 1.30 8.94
N HIS A 59 11.53 1.35 8.91
CA HIS A 59 12.35 0.30 8.32
C HIS A 59 12.87 -0.66 9.41
N ASN A 60 12.74 -1.98 9.24
CA ASN A 60 13.00 -2.97 10.31
C ASN A 60 14.28 -3.82 10.13
N THR A 61 15.07 -3.60 9.08
CA THR A 61 16.39 -4.24 8.97
C THR A 61 17.52 -3.24 9.20
N GLY A 62 18.70 -3.75 9.51
CA GLY A 62 19.92 -2.99 9.73
C GLY A 62 20.55 -2.46 8.44
N PHE A 63 19.81 -2.45 7.32
CA PHE A 63 20.26 -1.85 6.07
C PHE A 63 20.24 -0.32 6.15
N PRO A 64 21.41 0.35 6.10
CA PRO A 64 21.48 1.78 6.31
C PRO A 64 20.62 2.59 5.37
N LYS A 65 20.53 2.21 4.08
CA LYS A 65 19.83 3.00 3.05
C LYS A 65 18.34 2.69 2.93
N GLY A 66 17.81 1.65 3.59
CA GLY A 66 16.43 1.22 3.40
C GLY A 66 15.41 2.33 3.67
N ILE A 67 15.59 3.05 4.78
CA ILE A 67 14.75 4.22 5.11
C ILE A 67 14.92 5.39 4.13
N GLY A 68 16.05 5.49 3.44
CA GLY A 68 16.24 6.48 2.36
C GLY A 68 15.37 6.15 1.15
N GLY A 69 15.23 4.87 0.81
CA GLY A 69 14.27 4.41 -0.20
C GLY A 69 12.82 4.71 0.20
N VAL A 70 12.46 4.51 1.46
CA VAL A 70 11.16 4.90 2.00
C VAL A 70 10.92 6.41 1.87
N ASP A 71 11.93 7.24 2.18
CA ASP A 71 11.84 8.70 2.07
C ASP A 71 11.68 9.18 0.63
N VAL A 72 12.32 8.51 -0.35
CA VAL A 72 12.08 8.77 -1.78
C VAL A 72 10.59 8.60 -2.11
N LEU A 73 9.96 7.52 -1.63
CA LEU A 73 8.52 7.29 -1.85
C LEU A 73 7.68 8.35 -1.12
N GLN A 74 7.99 8.66 0.13
CA GLN A 74 7.28 9.70 0.87
C GLN A 74 7.32 11.05 0.16
N ASN A 75 8.48 11.46 -0.36
CA ASN A 75 8.61 12.69 -1.13
C ASN A 75 7.79 12.65 -2.42
N TYR A 76 7.77 11.51 -3.12
CA TYR A 76 6.95 11.32 -4.31
C TYR A 76 5.45 11.44 -4.03
N TYR A 77 4.97 11.02 -2.86
CA TYR A 77 3.57 11.16 -2.45
C TYR A 77 3.28 12.44 -1.64
N ASN A 78 4.28 13.30 -1.42
CA ASN A 78 4.21 14.47 -0.53
C ASN A 78 3.67 14.12 0.87
N SER A 79 4.11 13.00 1.43
CA SER A 79 3.70 12.49 2.73
C SER A 79 4.54 13.08 3.86
N SER A 80 3.92 13.25 5.03
CA SER A 80 4.59 13.73 6.25
C SER A 80 4.60 12.68 7.37
N ALA A 81 4.51 11.38 7.02
CA ALA A 81 4.50 10.33 8.03
C ALA A 81 5.84 10.29 8.77
N THR A 82 5.79 9.91 10.05
CA THR A 82 7.01 9.80 10.87
C THR A 82 7.89 8.69 10.32
N LEU A 83 9.15 8.98 10.05
CA LEU A 83 10.15 7.98 9.69
C LEU A 83 10.92 7.48 10.92
N GLY A 84 11.24 6.19 10.94
CA GLY A 84 12.13 5.59 11.92
C GLY A 84 12.83 4.37 11.32
N ALA A 85 13.97 4.00 11.88
CA ALA A 85 14.73 2.88 11.35
C ALA A 85 15.37 2.05 12.46
N TYR A 86 15.42 0.75 12.21
CA TYR A 86 16.22 -0.19 12.95
C TYR A 86 17.71 0.03 12.64
N THR A 87 18.55 -0.10 13.67
CA THR A 87 20.01 0.08 13.55
C THR A 87 20.80 -1.10 14.11
N GLY A 88 20.15 -2.23 14.33
CA GLY A 88 20.79 -3.45 14.82
C GLY A 88 21.51 -4.23 13.72
N PRO A 89 22.16 -5.36 14.07
CA PRO A 89 23.06 -6.09 13.18
C PRO A 89 22.35 -7.02 12.17
N TRP A 90 21.05 -7.28 12.34
CA TRP A 90 20.28 -8.08 11.38
C TRP A 90 20.17 -7.36 10.04
N GLY A 91 20.44 -8.03 8.93
CA GLY A 91 20.41 -7.43 7.59
C GLY A 91 21.59 -6.47 7.30
N SER A 92 22.60 -6.38 8.18
CA SER A 92 23.71 -5.44 8.05
C SER A 92 25.03 -6.06 7.55
N SER A 93 25.01 -7.34 7.15
CA SER A 93 26.18 -8.02 6.57
C SER A 93 26.50 -7.47 5.17
N ASP A 94 27.76 -7.48 4.73
CA ASP A 94 28.13 -7.02 3.37
C ASP A 94 27.30 -7.70 2.25
N ALA A 95 27.00 -9.00 2.41
CA ALA A 95 26.19 -9.74 1.45
C ALA A 95 24.71 -9.29 1.50
N ALA A 96 24.17 -9.06 2.70
CA ALA A 96 22.82 -8.56 2.91
C ALA A 96 22.65 -7.15 2.33
N LEU A 97 23.62 -6.26 2.58
CA LEU A 97 23.64 -4.90 2.06
C LEU A 97 23.64 -4.91 0.53
N SER A 98 24.41 -5.81 -0.09
CA SER A 98 24.42 -5.96 -1.54
C SER A 98 23.11 -6.50 -2.10
N ALA A 99 22.40 -7.36 -1.37
CA ALA A 99 21.11 -7.92 -1.79
C ALA A 99 19.99 -6.87 -1.73
N GLN A 100 19.96 -6.09 -0.64
CA GLN A 100 18.94 -5.07 -0.38
C GLN A 100 19.06 -3.82 -1.27
N ASP A 101 20.24 -3.56 -1.84
CA ASP A 101 20.50 -2.35 -2.64
C ASP A 101 20.26 -2.56 -4.15
N SER A 102 19.35 -3.48 -4.51
CA SER A 102 19.06 -3.84 -5.91
C SER A 102 18.42 -2.68 -6.70
N TYR A 103 17.67 -1.81 -6.03
CA TYR A 103 17.03 -0.61 -6.60
C TYR A 103 17.12 0.63 -5.70
N THR A 104 17.38 0.50 -4.40
CA THR A 104 17.34 1.61 -3.43
C THR A 104 18.28 2.76 -3.81
N SER A 105 19.56 2.46 -4.10
CA SER A 105 20.50 3.49 -4.58
C SER A 105 20.12 4.09 -5.93
N LEU A 106 19.46 3.32 -6.80
CA LEU A 106 19.00 3.84 -8.09
C LEU A 106 17.95 4.92 -7.84
N ILE A 107 16.89 4.59 -7.12
CA ILE A 107 15.79 5.54 -6.87
C ILE A 107 16.26 6.74 -6.04
N GLU A 108 17.17 6.55 -5.08
CA GLU A 108 17.76 7.65 -4.31
C GLU A 108 18.59 8.61 -5.19
N SER A 109 19.22 8.09 -6.25
CA SER A 109 20.02 8.91 -7.18
C SER A 109 19.18 9.65 -8.23
N GLU A 110 17.98 9.14 -8.53
CA GLU A 110 17.10 9.68 -9.58
C GLU A 110 16.00 10.58 -9.02
N PHE A 111 15.60 10.39 -7.76
CA PHE A 111 14.47 11.07 -7.13
C PHE A 111 14.88 11.79 -5.83
N PRO A 112 14.20 12.89 -5.46
CA PRO A 112 14.51 13.62 -4.24
C PRO A 112 14.36 12.75 -2.98
N SER A 113 15.32 12.84 -2.08
CA SER A 113 15.18 12.39 -0.69
C SER A 113 16.04 13.23 0.24
N ASP A 114 15.47 13.56 1.39
CA ASP A 114 16.10 14.31 2.48
C ASP A 114 16.80 13.37 3.47
N VAL A 115 16.33 12.13 3.55
CA VAL A 115 16.89 11.04 4.35
C VAL A 115 17.69 10.10 3.45
N LYS A 116 18.94 9.79 3.85
CA LYS A 116 19.84 8.91 3.09
C LYS A 116 20.11 7.63 3.85
N THR A 117 20.22 7.72 5.17
CA THR A 117 20.49 6.58 6.02
C THR A 117 19.63 6.57 7.29
N TYR A 118 19.59 5.43 8.00
CA TYR A 118 18.97 5.33 9.33
C TYR A 118 19.49 6.37 10.33
N ASN A 119 20.66 6.99 10.11
CA ASN A 119 21.23 7.99 11.03
C ASN A 119 20.57 9.37 10.87
N ASP A 120 19.82 9.57 9.79
CA ASP A 120 19.13 10.84 9.52
C ASP A 120 17.73 10.89 10.16
N VAL A 121 17.27 9.77 10.73
CA VAL A 121 15.96 9.63 11.37
C VAL A 121 16.09 9.20 12.84
N ASN A 122 14.98 9.21 13.58
CA ASN A 122 14.98 8.66 14.94
C ASN A 122 15.04 7.12 14.90
N SER A 123 15.40 6.52 16.03
CA SER A 123 15.29 5.06 16.20
C SER A 123 13.86 4.60 15.93
N ALA A 124 13.70 3.36 15.46
CA ALA A 124 12.38 2.80 15.23
C ALA A 124 11.48 2.84 16.48
N VAL A 125 12.04 2.52 17.67
CA VAL A 125 11.33 2.60 18.95
C VAL A 125 10.84 4.01 19.26
N ASP A 126 11.69 5.03 19.08
CA ASP A 126 11.30 6.42 19.34
C ASP A 126 10.22 6.91 18.36
N SER A 127 10.33 6.53 17.09
CA SER A 127 9.33 6.85 16.07
C SER A 127 8.00 6.13 16.32
N TYR A 128 8.03 4.86 16.69
CA TYR A 128 6.84 4.13 17.13
C TYR A 128 6.18 4.81 18.33
N ARG A 129 6.95 5.13 19.38
CA ARG A 129 6.43 5.79 20.58
C ARG A 129 5.70 7.09 20.21
N ARG A 130 6.35 7.96 19.43
CA ARG A 130 5.77 9.26 19.00
C ARG A 130 4.51 9.06 18.16
N ALA A 131 4.54 8.12 17.23
CA ALA A 131 3.38 7.79 16.41
C ALA A 131 2.22 7.32 17.29
N LEU A 132 2.43 6.37 18.20
CA LEU A 132 1.40 5.81 19.08
C LEU A 132 0.85 6.83 20.10
N GLU A 133 1.71 7.62 20.75
CA GLU A 133 1.31 8.64 21.75
C GLU A 133 0.33 9.67 21.19
N SER A 134 0.46 10.00 19.90
CA SER A 134 -0.36 10.99 19.22
C SER A 134 -1.76 10.48 18.84
N GLN A 135 -2.04 9.18 18.99
CA GLN A 135 -3.28 8.56 18.52
C GLN A 135 -4.25 8.25 19.66
N ALA A 136 -5.51 8.03 19.30
CA ALA A 136 -6.51 7.57 20.23
C ALA A 136 -6.21 6.14 20.70
N ASP A 137 -6.79 5.75 21.83
CA ASP A 137 -6.66 4.39 22.34
C ASP A 137 -7.37 3.42 21.39
N HIS A 138 -6.77 2.25 21.19
CA HIS A 138 -7.26 1.18 20.32
C HIS A 138 -7.62 1.65 18.88
N SER A 139 -6.86 2.59 18.32
CA SER A 139 -7.12 3.13 16.98
C SER A 139 -6.06 2.81 15.94
N VAL A 140 -4.84 2.46 16.35
CA VAL A 140 -3.72 2.28 15.41
C VAL A 140 -3.74 0.87 14.83
N VAL A 141 -3.64 0.77 13.51
CA VAL A 141 -3.44 -0.48 12.78
C VAL A 141 -2.00 -0.53 12.29
N ILE A 142 -1.33 -1.65 12.48
CA ILE A 142 0.03 -1.88 12.01
C ILE A 142 -0.02 -2.89 10.86
N ALA A 143 0.62 -2.56 9.74
CA ALA A 143 0.99 -3.51 8.72
C ALA A 143 2.50 -3.79 8.87
N SER A 144 2.83 -5.00 9.30
CA SER A 144 4.21 -5.47 9.44
C SER A 144 4.52 -6.34 8.23
N ILE A 145 5.25 -5.79 7.29
CA ILE A 145 5.55 -6.33 5.97
C ILE A 145 7.06 -6.56 5.87
N GLY A 146 7.59 -7.40 6.75
CA GLY A 146 9.03 -7.58 6.94
C GLY A 146 9.35 -8.08 8.35
N GLU A 147 10.57 -7.80 8.80
CA GLU A 147 11.12 -8.37 10.04
C GLU A 147 10.46 -7.82 11.32
N LEU A 148 10.34 -8.68 12.35
CA LEU A 148 9.67 -8.32 13.60
C LEU A 148 10.58 -7.66 14.66
N THR A 149 11.79 -7.26 14.29
CA THR A 149 12.77 -6.59 15.17
C THR A 149 12.19 -5.32 15.79
N ASN A 150 11.57 -4.46 14.99
CA ASN A 150 10.96 -3.21 15.42
C ASN A 150 9.79 -3.46 16.38
N LEU A 151 8.88 -4.37 16.03
CA LEU A 151 7.74 -4.74 16.88
C LEU A 151 8.18 -5.35 18.21
N ARG A 152 9.19 -6.24 18.20
CA ARG A 152 9.79 -6.77 19.42
C ARG A 152 10.31 -5.65 20.32
N ASP A 153 11.06 -4.71 19.74
CA ASP A 153 11.73 -3.66 20.51
C ASP A 153 10.74 -2.65 21.09
N ILE A 154 9.71 -2.24 20.35
CA ILE A 154 8.66 -1.36 20.90
C ILE A 154 7.82 -2.06 21.98
N ILE A 155 7.48 -3.34 21.81
CA ILE A 155 6.72 -4.09 22.83
C ILE A 155 7.55 -4.25 24.11
N LYS A 156 8.87 -4.48 24.01
CA LYS A 156 9.78 -4.52 25.17
C LYS A 156 9.90 -3.16 25.85
N ALA A 157 10.05 -2.09 25.07
CA ALA A 157 10.30 -0.76 25.58
C ALA A 157 9.03 -0.12 26.19
N GLU A 158 7.87 -0.28 25.54
CA GLU A 158 6.64 0.45 25.83
C GLU A 158 5.39 -0.46 25.85
N PRO A 159 5.36 -1.57 26.61
CA PRO A 159 4.29 -2.56 26.53
C PRO A 159 2.90 -1.98 26.85
N ALA A 160 2.82 -1.05 27.80
CA ALA A 160 1.56 -0.42 28.19
C ALA A 160 1.02 0.52 27.10
N LEU A 161 1.90 1.33 26.49
CA LEU A 161 1.51 2.22 25.39
C LEU A 161 1.07 1.41 24.17
N PHE A 162 1.84 0.37 23.81
CA PHE A 162 1.52 -0.50 22.69
C PHE A 162 0.14 -1.15 22.87
N ALA A 163 -0.10 -1.78 24.03
CA ALA A 163 -1.39 -2.39 24.36
C ALA A 163 -2.57 -1.39 24.37
N GLN A 164 -2.32 -0.15 24.79
CA GLN A 164 -3.33 0.90 24.87
C GLN A 164 -3.71 1.45 23.48
N LYS A 165 -2.74 1.60 22.57
CA LYS A 165 -2.92 2.35 21.32
C LYS A 165 -3.23 1.48 20.12
N VAL A 166 -2.65 0.29 20.07
CA VAL A 166 -2.78 -0.61 18.92
C VAL A 166 -4.13 -1.32 18.97
N LYS A 167 -4.77 -1.40 17.80
CA LYS A 167 -6.05 -2.07 17.55
C LYS A 167 -5.85 -3.45 16.94
N SER A 168 -5.00 -3.52 15.93
CA SER A 168 -4.75 -4.74 15.17
C SER A 168 -3.42 -4.69 14.45
N ILE A 169 -2.83 -5.86 14.22
CA ILE A 169 -1.60 -6.05 13.47
C ILE A 169 -1.88 -7.03 12.33
N TYR A 170 -1.43 -6.68 11.13
CA TYR A 170 -1.47 -7.51 9.95
C TYR A 170 -0.03 -7.82 9.56
N TYR A 171 0.30 -9.10 9.52
CA TYR A 171 1.63 -9.58 9.22
C TYR A 171 1.65 -10.13 7.80
N MET A 172 2.57 -9.64 6.97
CA MET A 172 2.96 -10.38 5.78
C MET A 172 3.79 -11.56 6.26
N ASP A 173 3.09 -12.63 6.59
CA ASP A 173 3.65 -13.95 6.80
C ASP A 173 2.54 -14.98 7.01
N GLY A 174 2.89 -16.25 6.79
CA GLY A 174 2.16 -17.38 7.36
C GLY A 174 2.62 -18.75 6.86
N GLY A 175 3.92 -18.98 6.73
CA GLY A 175 4.46 -20.30 6.37
C GLY A 175 5.85 -20.24 5.75
N TYR A 176 6.55 -19.11 5.93
CA TYR A 176 7.85 -18.82 5.35
C TYR A 176 8.93 -18.57 6.41
N ASN A 177 8.79 -19.16 7.60
CA ASN A 177 9.61 -18.89 8.78
C ASN A 177 9.43 -17.45 9.25
N PHE A 178 8.39 -17.20 10.07
CA PHE A 178 8.12 -15.90 10.67
C PHE A 178 9.33 -15.36 11.42
N GLY A 179 10.10 -14.49 10.77
CA GLY A 179 11.34 -13.95 11.29
C GLY A 179 12.52 -14.22 10.38
N CYS A 180 13.66 -14.50 11.00
CA CYS A 180 14.97 -14.17 10.43
C CYS A 180 15.61 -15.35 9.66
N GLY A 181 14.80 -16.31 9.25
CA GLY A 181 15.21 -17.47 8.47
C GLY A 181 14.79 -17.30 7.01
N ASP A 182 15.65 -17.69 6.05
CA ASP A 182 15.23 -17.72 4.65
C ASP A 182 14.03 -18.65 4.44
N SER A 183 13.23 -18.28 3.44
CA SER A 183 12.15 -19.06 2.82
C SER A 183 12.53 -20.47 2.32
N ASP A 184 13.80 -20.89 2.46
CA ASP A 184 14.29 -22.21 2.05
C ASP A 184 14.24 -23.26 3.18
N GLY A 185 13.77 -22.89 4.38
CA GLY A 185 13.69 -23.79 5.53
C GLY A 185 15.04 -24.12 6.13
N SER A 186 16.10 -23.37 5.78
CA SER A 186 17.38 -23.47 6.46
C SER A 186 17.33 -22.67 7.76
N GLU A 187 17.72 -23.31 8.86
CA GLU A 187 17.96 -22.66 10.17
C GLU A 187 19.14 -21.66 10.12
N TRP A 188 19.63 -21.30 8.92
CA TRP A 188 20.90 -20.61 8.72
C TRP A 188 20.91 -19.77 7.44
N SER A 189 20.62 -18.47 7.58
CA SER A 189 20.85 -17.43 6.56
C SER A 189 22.08 -16.58 6.91
N PRO A 190 23.30 -17.15 6.94
CA PRO A 190 24.52 -16.44 7.37
C PRO A 190 24.87 -15.26 6.48
N TRP A 191 24.30 -15.20 5.29
CA TRP A 191 24.49 -14.11 4.35
C TRP A 191 23.71 -12.85 4.76
N LEU A 192 22.66 -12.95 5.58
CA LEU A 192 21.88 -11.80 6.05
C LEU A 192 22.52 -11.09 7.25
N GLY A 193 23.37 -11.78 8.01
CA GLY A 193 24.09 -11.20 9.16
C GLY A 193 24.00 -12.10 10.39
N SER A 194 24.21 -11.52 11.58
CA SER A 194 24.03 -12.24 12.84
C SER A 194 22.55 -12.39 13.14
N THR A 195 22.07 -13.63 13.28
CA THR A 195 20.71 -13.93 13.72
C THR A 195 20.51 -13.73 15.22
N GLU A 196 21.57 -13.54 16.01
CA GLU A 196 21.51 -13.44 17.49
C GLU A 196 20.54 -12.36 18.00
N ASP A 197 20.43 -11.26 17.26
CA ASP A 197 19.53 -10.15 17.58
C ASP A 197 18.22 -10.18 16.78
N CYS A 198 17.88 -11.31 16.18
CA CYS A 198 16.68 -11.42 15.35
C CYS A 198 15.90 -12.69 15.70
N ASP A 199 16.59 -13.82 15.89
CA ASP A 199 15.99 -15.06 16.39
C ASP A 199 15.18 -14.80 17.68
N GLY A 200 14.00 -15.43 17.74
CA GLY A 200 13.04 -15.24 18.81
C GLY A 200 12.30 -13.90 18.79
N ALA A 201 12.54 -12.99 17.84
CA ALA A 201 11.76 -11.75 17.73
C ALA A 201 10.30 -12.04 17.43
N ALA A 202 10.02 -12.90 16.44
CA ALA A 202 8.67 -13.26 16.06
C ALA A 202 7.94 -14.03 17.16
N GLN A 203 8.60 -15.03 17.76
CA GLN A 203 8.12 -15.71 18.96
C GLN A 203 7.72 -14.69 20.04
N PHE A 204 8.62 -13.77 20.38
CA PHE A 204 8.37 -12.77 21.40
C PHE A 204 7.15 -11.90 21.07
N VAL A 205 7.04 -11.41 19.83
CA VAL A 205 5.91 -10.57 19.41
C VAL A 205 4.59 -11.36 19.53
N VAL A 206 4.49 -12.53 18.91
CA VAL A 206 3.26 -13.33 18.91
C VAL A 206 2.81 -13.70 20.32
N GLU A 207 3.76 -14.07 21.20
CA GLU A 207 3.47 -14.44 22.59
C GLU A 207 3.13 -13.25 23.50
N ASN A 208 3.60 -12.04 23.18
CA ASN A 208 3.47 -10.86 24.07
C ASN A 208 2.50 -9.79 23.57
N VAL A 209 1.95 -9.91 22.36
CA VAL A 209 0.81 -9.08 21.92
C VAL A 209 -0.44 -9.51 22.70
N PRO A 210 -1.07 -8.60 23.48
CA PRO A 210 -2.29 -8.94 24.22
C PRO A 210 -3.43 -9.38 23.31
N THR A 211 -4.24 -10.34 23.75
CA THR A 211 -5.40 -10.86 22.99
C THR A 211 -6.49 -9.81 22.70
N THR A 212 -6.43 -8.65 23.34
CA THR A 212 -7.26 -7.48 22.99
C THR A 212 -6.89 -6.86 21.65
N ILE A 213 -5.68 -7.10 21.15
CA ILE A 213 -5.21 -6.69 19.83
C ILE A 213 -5.43 -7.86 18.86
N LYS A 214 -6.12 -7.58 17.75
CA LYS A 214 -6.33 -8.60 16.70
C LYS A 214 -5.02 -8.82 15.93
N GLN A 215 -4.64 -10.06 15.73
CA GLN A 215 -3.51 -10.44 14.88
C GLN A 215 -4.00 -11.15 13.63
N VAL A 216 -3.50 -10.77 12.46
CA VAL A 216 -3.89 -11.37 11.18
C VAL A 216 -2.63 -11.77 10.42
N PHE A 217 -2.52 -13.03 10.06
CA PHE A 217 -1.42 -13.62 9.32
C PHE A 217 -1.87 -13.80 7.85
N THR A 218 -1.12 -13.24 6.90
CA THR A 218 -1.42 -13.36 5.47
C THR A 218 -0.29 -14.00 4.68
N LEU A 219 -0.61 -15.16 4.12
CA LEU A 219 0.20 -15.91 3.16
C LEU A 219 -0.02 -15.54 1.70
N ASN A 220 -1.04 -14.73 1.44
CA ASN A 220 -1.51 -14.52 0.08
C ASN A 220 -0.53 -13.63 -0.68
N GLY A 221 -0.24 -13.96 -1.94
CA GLY A 221 0.61 -13.12 -2.79
C GLY A 221 1.45 -13.91 -3.79
N ALA A 222 1.84 -15.15 -3.45
CA ALA A 222 2.79 -15.95 -4.22
C ALA A 222 2.44 -16.11 -5.72
N ASP A 223 1.15 -16.12 -6.06
CA ASP A 223 0.65 -16.24 -7.43
C ASP A 223 -0.25 -15.08 -7.88
N ILE A 224 -0.15 -13.94 -7.20
CA ILE A 224 -0.77 -12.67 -7.57
C ILE A 224 0.39 -11.77 -7.96
N TYR A 225 0.59 -11.57 -9.26
CA TYR A 225 1.74 -10.83 -9.79
C TYR A 225 1.32 -9.42 -10.19
N THR A 226 2.03 -8.41 -9.72
CA THR A 226 1.79 -6.99 -10.03
C THR A 226 3.03 -6.31 -10.58
N GLY A 227 2.85 -5.12 -11.16
CA GLY A 227 3.92 -4.26 -11.67
C GLY A 227 4.23 -4.44 -13.16
N SER A 228 3.70 -5.46 -13.85
CA SER A 228 3.94 -5.61 -15.29
C SER A 228 3.37 -4.45 -16.11
N ARG A 229 2.25 -3.85 -15.66
CA ARG A 229 1.59 -2.72 -16.33
C ARG A 229 2.43 -1.45 -16.38
N PHE A 230 3.47 -1.33 -15.54
CA PHE A 230 4.43 -0.23 -15.67
C PHE A 230 5.12 -0.24 -17.05
N ASN A 231 5.28 -1.42 -17.65
CA ASN A 231 5.89 -1.59 -18.97
C ASN A 231 4.92 -1.25 -20.12
N ASP A 232 3.63 -1.21 -19.83
CA ASP A 232 2.55 -0.83 -20.77
C ASP A 232 2.20 0.67 -20.65
N GLY A 233 3.00 1.44 -19.92
CA GLY A 233 2.87 2.90 -19.84
C GLY A 233 2.05 3.41 -18.65
N CYS A 234 1.52 2.54 -17.79
CA CYS A 234 0.94 2.99 -16.51
C CYS A 234 2.03 3.50 -15.55
N GLY A 235 1.62 4.28 -14.55
CA GLY A 235 2.46 4.74 -13.46
C GLY A 235 3.64 5.65 -13.88
N SER A 236 4.32 6.21 -12.89
CA SER A 236 5.54 7.00 -13.08
C SER A 236 6.38 7.03 -11.81
N GLY A 237 7.54 7.70 -11.85
CA GLY A 237 8.34 8.01 -10.67
C GLY A 237 9.07 6.82 -10.04
N PRO A 238 9.42 6.91 -8.75
CA PRO A 238 10.30 5.95 -8.09
C PRO A 238 9.69 4.56 -7.97
N VAL A 239 8.37 4.43 -7.85
CA VAL A 239 7.69 3.12 -7.79
C VAL A 239 7.95 2.35 -9.09
N LYS A 240 7.69 2.98 -10.23
CA LYS A 240 7.96 2.41 -11.55
C LYS A 240 9.44 2.10 -11.75
N ALA A 241 10.32 3.03 -11.41
CA ALA A 241 11.77 2.85 -11.56
C ALA A 241 12.29 1.66 -10.74
N ALA A 242 11.86 1.53 -9.48
CA ALA A 242 12.22 0.41 -8.62
C ALA A 242 11.74 -0.92 -9.19
N TYR A 243 10.45 -1.02 -9.56
CA TYR A 243 9.89 -2.24 -10.14
C TYR A 243 10.60 -2.65 -11.43
N GLN A 244 10.80 -1.71 -12.37
CA GLN A 244 11.48 -2.02 -13.64
C GLN A 244 12.93 -2.48 -13.42
N LYS A 245 13.62 -1.85 -12.46
CA LYS A 245 14.99 -2.23 -12.09
C LYS A 245 15.06 -3.64 -11.48
N TRP A 246 14.25 -3.92 -10.46
CA TRP A 246 14.30 -5.17 -9.72
C TRP A 246 13.77 -6.35 -10.54
N THR A 247 12.61 -6.18 -11.18
CA THR A 247 11.97 -7.24 -11.96
C THR A 247 12.58 -7.43 -13.35
N ASN A 248 13.50 -6.54 -13.76
CA ASN A 248 13.97 -6.43 -15.13
C ASN A 248 12.81 -6.34 -16.14
N TYR A 249 11.95 -5.33 -15.94
CA TYR A 249 10.74 -5.09 -16.75
C TYR A 249 9.73 -6.25 -16.72
N GLY A 250 9.59 -6.92 -15.57
CA GLY A 250 8.68 -8.03 -15.31
C GLY A 250 7.57 -7.67 -14.32
N SER A 251 7.21 -8.64 -13.48
CA SER A 251 6.26 -8.50 -12.36
C SER A 251 6.82 -9.16 -11.10
N ARG A 252 6.24 -8.84 -9.95
CA ARG A 252 6.58 -9.38 -8.64
C ARG A 252 5.30 -9.93 -7.97
N PRO A 253 5.35 -11.08 -7.27
CA PRO A 253 4.27 -11.50 -6.38
C PRO A 253 3.91 -10.40 -5.36
N SER A 254 2.66 -10.33 -4.91
CA SER A 254 2.17 -9.15 -4.16
C SER A 254 1.87 -9.43 -2.69
N TRP A 255 2.82 -9.96 -1.93
CA TRP A 255 2.57 -10.29 -0.53
C TRP A 255 2.34 -9.04 0.34
N ASP A 256 3.25 -8.07 0.27
CA ASP A 256 3.16 -6.85 1.07
C ASP A 256 1.99 -5.92 0.65
N PRO A 257 1.73 -5.69 -0.65
CA PRO A 257 0.58 -4.90 -1.08
C PRO A 257 -0.76 -5.45 -0.59
N ILE A 258 -0.92 -6.77 -0.56
CA ILE A 258 -2.13 -7.42 -0.02
C ILE A 258 -2.25 -7.16 1.48
N THR A 259 -1.14 -7.25 2.22
CA THR A 259 -1.11 -7.01 3.66
C THR A 259 -1.52 -5.57 4.00
N ILE A 260 -1.03 -4.58 3.26
CA ILE A 260 -1.44 -3.18 3.41
C ILE A 260 -2.93 -3.01 3.12
N TRP A 261 -3.44 -3.64 2.07
CA TRP A 261 -4.85 -3.56 1.72
C TRP A 261 -5.74 -4.13 2.83
N TYR A 262 -5.37 -5.29 3.40
CA TYR A 262 -6.07 -5.86 4.55
C TYR A 262 -5.99 -5.00 5.80
N ALA A 263 -4.85 -4.38 6.08
CA ALA A 263 -4.71 -3.48 7.21
C ALA A 263 -5.72 -2.32 7.16
N VAL A 264 -6.01 -1.81 5.97
CA VAL A 264 -6.92 -0.68 5.78
C VAL A 264 -8.39 -1.12 5.65
N TYR A 265 -8.70 -2.09 4.79
CA TYR A 265 -10.09 -2.49 4.50
C TYR A 265 -10.59 -3.70 5.29
N GLY A 266 -9.71 -4.36 6.03
CA GLY A 266 -9.98 -5.59 6.75
C GLY A 266 -9.71 -6.85 5.93
N GLU A 267 -9.53 -7.94 6.65
CA GLU A 267 -9.15 -9.28 6.22
C GLU A 267 -10.19 -10.00 5.33
N SER A 268 -11.39 -9.44 5.19
CA SER A 268 -12.44 -9.95 4.28
C SER A 268 -12.54 -9.15 2.97
N SER A 269 -11.64 -8.18 2.76
CA SER A 269 -11.49 -7.51 1.46
C SER A 269 -10.76 -8.42 0.45
N LEU A 270 -10.54 -7.95 -0.78
CA LEU A 270 -9.86 -8.71 -1.85
C LEU A 270 -10.42 -10.13 -2.12
N TYR A 271 -11.73 -10.30 -1.91
CA TYR A 271 -12.41 -11.61 -2.07
C TYR A 271 -11.89 -12.69 -1.12
N SER A 272 -11.53 -12.29 0.10
CA SER A 272 -10.88 -13.17 1.06
C SER A 272 -11.82 -13.66 2.16
N THR A 273 -11.49 -14.84 2.70
CA THR A 273 -12.05 -15.33 3.95
C THR A 273 -11.01 -15.27 5.06
N ALA A 274 -11.48 -15.05 6.29
CA ALA A 274 -10.65 -15.09 7.49
C ALA A 274 -11.08 -16.25 8.39
N HIS A 275 -10.11 -16.97 8.93
CA HIS A 275 -10.30 -18.15 9.77
C HIS A 275 -9.65 -17.90 11.12
N ALA A 276 -10.43 -17.97 12.18
CA ALA A 276 -9.90 -17.84 13.54
C ALA A 276 -9.05 -19.06 13.89
N GLU A 277 -7.92 -18.82 14.54
CA GLU A 277 -6.96 -19.84 14.96
C GLU A 277 -6.08 -19.31 16.09
N THR A 278 -5.11 -20.12 16.51
CA THR A 278 -4.01 -19.70 17.36
C THR A 278 -2.71 -20.04 16.67
N THR A 279 -1.91 -19.01 16.42
CA THR A 279 -0.58 -19.15 15.84
C THR A 279 0.45 -19.12 16.95
N THR A 280 1.32 -20.12 16.98
CA THR A 280 2.51 -20.13 17.83
C THR A 280 3.74 -20.18 16.96
N VAL A 281 4.81 -19.48 17.37
CA VAL A 281 6.05 -19.39 16.61
C VAL A 281 7.21 -19.78 17.51
N ASP A 282 8.09 -20.63 17.01
CA ASP A 282 9.28 -21.04 17.76
C ASP A 282 10.42 -20.01 17.66
N TYR A 283 11.52 -20.28 18.36
CA TYR A 283 12.68 -19.41 18.39
C TYR A 283 13.27 -19.11 16.99
N TYR A 284 13.13 -20.05 16.05
CA TYR A 284 13.66 -19.96 14.69
C TYR A 284 12.65 -19.42 13.69
N GLY A 285 11.44 -19.08 14.14
CA GLY A 285 10.39 -18.55 13.29
C GLY A 285 9.44 -19.60 12.72
N HIS A 286 9.56 -20.89 13.07
CA HIS A 286 8.62 -21.87 12.55
C HIS A 286 7.24 -21.69 13.17
N GLU A 287 6.22 -21.50 12.32
CA GLU A 287 4.85 -21.33 12.78
C GLU A 287 4.09 -22.65 12.88
N VAL A 288 3.25 -22.74 13.90
CA VAL A 288 2.26 -23.81 14.07
C VAL A 288 0.89 -23.18 14.21
N TYR A 289 -0.04 -23.64 13.37
CA TYR A 289 -1.41 -23.16 13.30
C TYR A 289 -2.36 -24.15 13.99
N ASP A 290 -2.90 -23.78 15.15
CA ASP A 290 -3.95 -24.53 15.84
C ASP A 290 -5.32 -23.96 15.48
N THR A 291 -5.96 -24.56 14.48
CA THR A 291 -7.33 -24.21 14.06
C THR A 291 -8.42 -24.67 15.03
N SER A 292 -8.06 -25.44 16.07
CA SER A 292 -9.00 -25.86 17.12
C SER A 292 -9.08 -24.88 18.29
N ASP A 293 -8.04 -24.07 18.50
CA ASP A 293 -8.04 -22.97 19.47
C ASP A 293 -8.29 -21.64 18.76
N THR A 294 -9.49 -21.08 18.93
CA THR A 294 -9.88 -19.79 18.36
C THR A 294 -9.95 -18.68 19.40
N SER A 295 -9.33 -18.85 20.57
CA SER A 295 -9.50 -17.95 21.72
C SER A 295 -8.52 -16.77 21.75
N ASN A 296 -7.48 -16.77 20.91
CA ASN A 296 -6.37 -15.81 20.97
C ASN A 296 -6.51 -14.59 20.03
N ASN A 297 -7.68 -14.40 19.40
CA ASN A 297 -7.95 -13.26 18.50
C ASN A 297 -6.94 -13.16 17.33
N MET A 298 -6.52 -14.34 16.83
CA MET A 298 -5.62 -14.51 15.70
C MET A 298 -6.39 -15.10 14.52
N TYR A 299 -6.02 -14.69 13.30
CA TYR A 299 -6.71 -15.11 12.09
C TYR A 299 -5.73 -15.35 10.94
N GLN A 300 -6.00 -16.38 10.14
CA GLN A 300 -5.38 -16.56 8.83
C GLN A 300 -6.34 -16.14 7.72
N THR A 301 -5.79 -15.66 6.60
CA THR A 301 -6.58 -15.19 5.46
C THR A 301 -6.31 -16.01 4.20
N TRP A 302 -7.36 -16.17 3.39
CA TRP A 302 -7.27 -16.88 2.10
C TRP A 302 -8.05 -16.13 1.02
N ILE A 303 -7.36 -15.70 -0.03
CA ILE A 303 -7.99 -15.13 -1.23
C ILE A 303 -8.70 -16.24 -2.01
N ASP A 304 -9.92 -15.97 -2.47
CA ASP A 304 -10.59 -16.84 -3.44
C ASP A 304 -9.72 -17.02 -4.68
N SER A 305 -9.21 -18.24 -4.86
CA SER A 305 -8.32 -18.59 -5.97
C SER A 305 -8.87 -18.28 -7.36
N THR A 306 -10.19 -18.16 -7.52
CA THR A 306 -10.84 -17.80 -8.78
C THR A 306 -10.80 -16.30 -9.08
N ARG A 307 -10.45 -15.47 -8.08
CA ARG A 307 -10.47 -14.00 -8.14
C ARG A 307 -9.07 -13.36 -8.13
N LYS A 308 -8.01 -14.16 -8.21
CA LYS A 308 -6.61 -13.68 -8.21
C LYS A 308 -6.33 -12.60 -9.26
N GLY A 309 -6.88 -12.75 -10.47
CA GLY A 309 -6.75 -11.74 -11.53
C GLY A 309 -7.42 -10.41 -11.18
N ASP A 310 -8.56 -10.44 -10.48
CA ASP A 310 -9.21 -9.21 -10.00
C ASP A 310 -8.39 -8.54 -8.91
N VAL A 311 -7.76 -9.32 -8.01
CA VAL A 311 -6.85 -8.79 -6.98
C VAL A 311 -5.62 -8.16 -7.61
N THR A 312 -4.97 -8.84 -8.57
CA THR A 312 -3.87 -8.25 -9.37
C THR A 312 -4.29 -6.92 -9.97
N LYS A 313 -5.47 -6.86 -10.62
CA LYS A 313 -5.95 -5.62 -11.23
C LYS A 313 -6.14 -4.51 -10.20
N ILE A 314 -6.76 -4.79 -9.06
CA ILE A 314 -6.98 -3.82 -7.98
C ILE A 314 -5.66 -3.22 -7.48
N LEU A 315 -4.66 -4.08 -7.23
CA LEU A 315 -3.36 -3.64 -6.73
C LEU A 315 -2.57 -2.86 -7.78
N ASP A 316 -2.56 -3.32 -9.04
CA ASP A 316 -1.96 -2.55 -10.13
C ASP A 316 -2.66 -1.20 -10.34
N ASP A 317 -3.99 -1.13 -10.28
CA ASP A 317 -4.72 0.14 -10.41
C ASP A 317 -4.27 1.14 -9.34
N ALA A 318 -4.13 0.68 -8.09
CA ALA A 318 -3.63 1.50 -6.99
C ALA A 318 -2.18 1.98 -7.22
N MET A 319 -1.28 1.10 -7.66
CA MET A 319 0.12 1.46 -7.90
C MET A 319 0.34 2.30 -9.17
N CYS A 320 -0.50 2.13 -10.19
CA CYS A 320 -0.45 2.89 -11.44
C CYS A 320 -0.99 4.32 -11.26
N SER A 321 -1.81 4.55 -10.24
CA SER A 321 -2.44 5.84 -9.95
C SER A 321 -1.42 6.95 -9.73
N ALA A 322 -1.67 8.12 -10.32
CA ALA A 322 -0.92 9.32 -9.98
C ALA A 322 -1.15 9.73 -8.51
N PRO A 323 -0.13 10.26 -7.81
CA PRO A 323 -0.28 10.71 -6.43
C PRO A 323 -1.17 11.95 -6.34
N CYS A 324 -2.04 11.97 -5.33
CA CYS A 324 -2.75 13.16 -4.91
C CYS A 324 -1.86 13.94 -3.96
N LEU A 325 -0.83 14.62 -4.51
CA LEU A 325 0.25 15.38 -3.85
C LEU A 325 -0.21 16.44 -2.80
N GLY A 326 -1.46 16.47 -2.37
CA GLY A 326 -2.00 17.31 -1.29
C GLY A 326 -1.58 16.88 0.13
N GLY A 327 -0.83 15.79 0.30
CA GLY A 327 -0.17 15.39 1.55
C GLY A 327 -1.12 15.16 2.75
N LYS A 328 -2.41 14.95 2.47
CA LYS A 328 -3.46 14.78 3.48
C LYS A 328 -4.35 13.62 3.07
N ALA A 329 -4.75 12.83 4.05
CA ALA A 329 -5.75 11.80 3.85
C ALA A 329 -7.01 12.36 3.19
N GLY A 330 -7.45 11.72 2.11
CA GLY A 330 -8.67 12.07 1.38
C GLY A 330 -8.52 13.19 0.35
N ALA A 331 -7.29 13.55 -0.04
CA ALA A 331 -7.03 14.53 -1.11
C ALA A 331 -7.77 14.25 -2.44
N CYS A 332 -8.17 13.01 -2.67
CA CYS A 332 -8.94 12.52 -3.83
C CYS A 332 -10.22 11.76 -3.44
N SER A 333 -10.70 11.88 -2.19
CA SER A 333 -11.82 11.10 -1.65
C SER A 333 -13.16 11.27 -2.40
N GLY A 334 -13.39 12.43 -3.03
CA GLY A 334 -14.60 12.74 -3.80
C GLY A 334 -14.66 12.09 -5.19
N TYR A 335 -13.61 11.37 -5.58
CA TYR A 335 -13.48 10.78 -6.90
C TYR A 335 -13.25 9.25 -6.83
N GLU A 336 -13.68 8.56 -7.87
CA GLU A 336 -13.45 7.14 -8.11
C GLU A 336 -12.49 6.95 -9.27
N LEU A 337 -11.40 6.22 -9.01
CA LEU A 337 -10.41 5.86 -10.02
C LEU A 337 -10.97 4.80 -10.97
N ASN A 338 -10.91 5.11 -12.26
CA ASN A 338 -11.04 4.15 -13.35
C ASN A 338 -9.70 4.10 -14.08
N SER A 339 -8.82 3.21 -13.62
CA SER A 339 -7.45 3.16 -14.14
C SER A 339 -7.39 2.59 -15.55
N MET A 340 -6.50 3.16 -16.37
CA MET A 340 -6.30 2.83 -17.78
C MET A 340 -7.59 2.86 -18.62
N LYS A 341 -8.53 3.73 -18.22
CA LYS A 341 -9.76 4.06 -18.94
C LYS A 341 -9.60 5.44 -19.57
N ASN A 342 -9.33 5.47 -20.86
CA ASN A 342 -9.20 6.72 -21.59
C ASN A 342 -10.59 7.28 -21.91
N CYS A 343 -10.95 8.40 -21.28
CA CYS A 343 -12.12 9.20 -21.65
C CYS A 343 -11.75 10.55 -22.29
N TRP A 344 -10.53 10.68 -22.83
CA TRP A 344 -10.01 11.91 -23.43
C TRP A 344 -9.59 11.72 -24.88
N GLY A 345 -9.92 12.71 -25.71
CA GLY A 345 -9.44 12.83 -27.09
C GLY A 345 -10.49 12.45 -28.14
N ASP A 346 -10.12 12.65 -29.40
CA ASP A 346 -10.81 12.07 -30.56
C ASP A 346 -10.23 10.69 -30.92
N ARG A 347 -11.11 9.71 -31.19
CA ARG A 347 -10.73 8.41 -31.76
C ARG A 347 -10.16 8.52 -33.18
N GLY A 348 -10.40 9.63 -33.87
CA GLY A 348 -9.87 9.91 -35.20
C GLY A 348 -10.48 9.06 -36.31
N ASP A 349 -11.50 8.26 -35.99
CA ASP A 349 -12.26 7.40 -36.91
C ASP A 349 -13.68 7.94 -37.19
N GLY A 350 -14.01 9.10 -36.63
CA GLY A 350 -15.32 9.75 -36.77
C GLY A 350 -16.39 9.20 -35.82
N SER A 351 -16.06 8.31 -34.88
CA SER A 351 -16.98 7.80 -33.85
C SER A 351 -17.20 8.75 -32.66
N GLY A 352 -16.44 9.85 -32.60
CA GLY A 352 -16.54 10.86 -31.55
C GLY A 352 -15.54 10.66 -30.41
N SER A 353 -15.72 11.44 -29.33
CA SER A 353 -14.87 11.42 -28.16
C SER A 353 -15.01 10.11 -27.36
N HIS A 354 -14.00 9.77 -26.56
CA HIS A 354 -13.93 8.52 -25.81
C HIS A 354 -14.96 8.47 -24.65
N GLY A 355 -16.25 8.30 -24.94
CA GLY A 355 -17.29 8.12 -23.91
C GLY A 355 -17.52 9.33 -22.99
N ALA A 356 -16.93 10.49 -23.28
CA ALA A 356 -17.10 11.71 -22.50
C ALA A 356 -16.99 12.96 -23.37
N THR A 357 -17.50 14.08 -22.90
CA THR A 357 -17.37 15.39 -23.57
C THR A 357 -16.14 16.14 -23.05
N ASP A 358 -15.27 16.57 -23.96
CA ASP A 358 -14.14 17.45 -23.64
C ASP A 358 -14.62 18.87 -23.27
N LEU A 359 -14.14 19.38 -22.13
CA LEU A 359 -14.54 20.70 -21.63
C LEU A 359 -13.55 21.82 -21.96
N GLU A 360 -12.36 21.46 -22.42
CA GLU A 360 -11.36 22.43 -22.89
C GLU A 360 -11.67 22.95 -24.31
N SER A 361 -11.10 24.11 -24.65
CA SER A 361 -11.18 24.71 -25.98
C SER A 361 -9.78 25.09 -26.47
N PRO A 362 -9.28 24.50 -27.57
CA PRO A 362 -9.94 23.51 -28.45
C PRO A 362 -10.22 22.17 -27.75
N SER A 363 -11.10 21.35 -28.34
CA SER A 363 -11.33 19.96 -27.87
C SER A 363 -9.99 19.25 -27.71
N ASP A 364 -9.91 18.38 -26.72
CA ASP A 364 -8.75 17.53 -26.41
C ASP A 364 -7.53 18.30 -25.86
N SER A 365 -7.59 19.63 -25.73
CA SER A 365 -6.49 20.36 -25.11
C SER A 365 -6.40 20.09 -23.61
N SER A 366 -5.17 20.13 -23.07
CA SER A 366 -4.91 20.01 -21.64
C SER A 366 -5.25 21.31 -20.93
N ALA A 367 -5.89 21.22 -19.76
CA ALA A 367 -6.06 22.31 -18.81
C ALA A 367 -4.74 22.72 -18.13
N GLY A 368 -3.66 21.96 -18.35
CA GLY A 368 -2.31 22.23 -17.87
C GLY A 368 -1.68 21.02 -17.20
N VAL A 369 -0.40 21.19 -16.82
CA VAL A 369 0.34 20.22 -16.00
C VAL A 369 0.21 20.64 -14.53
N MET A 370 -0.32 19.76 -13.70
CA MET A 370 -0.62 20.06 -12.29
C MET A 370 -0.67 18.78 -11.43
N THR A 371 -0.88 18.91 -10.13
CA THR A 371 -1.15 17.75 -9.26
C THR A 371 -2.52 17.15 -9.58
N LEU A 372 -2.72 15.87 -9.30
CA LEU A 372 -4.02 15.23 -9.51
C LEU A 372 -5.14 15.94 -8.71
N SER A 373 -4.87 16.30 -7.45
CA SER A 373 -5.81 17.05 -6.62
C SER A 373 -6.14 18.44 -7.19
N ALA A 374 -5.18 19.14 -7.80
CA ALA A 374 -5.43 20.43 -8.44
C ALA A 374 -6.31 20.27 -9.69
N CYS A 375 -6.11 19.21 -10.47
CA CYS A 375 -6.95 18.88 -11.61
C CYS A 375 -8.40 18.59 -11.19
N MET A 376 -8.57 17.80 -10.11
CA MET A 376 -9.88 17.54 -9.51
C MET A 376 -10.55 18.83 -9.01
N ASN A 377 -9.84 19.67 -8.26
CA ASN A 377 -10.38 20.96 -7.78
C ASN A 377 -10.81 21.86 -8.96
N LEU A 378 -10.02 21.89 -10.04
CA LEU A 378 -10.39 22.64 -11.24
C LEU A 378 -11.69 22.10 -11.84
N CYS A 379 -11.88 20.77 -11.86
CA CYS A 379 -13.13 20.16 -12.26
C CYS A 379 -14.30 20.49 -11.31
N ASP A 380 -14.08 20.56 -10.00
CA ASP A 380 -15.12 20.98 -9.05
C ASP A 380 -15.59 22.41 -9.25
N GLU A 381 -14.71 23.30 -9.68
CA GLU A 381 -15.04 24.70 -10.02
C GLU A 381 -15.64 24.86 -11.42
N THR A 382 -15.66 23.82 -12.24
CA THR A 382 -16.08 23.87 -13.64
C THR A 382 -17.51 23.35 -13.82
N LEU A 383 -18.38 24.20 -14.38
CA LEU A 383 -19.75 23.83 -14.71
C LEU A 383 -19.77 22.60 -15.65
N ASN A 384 -20.63 21.62 -15.33
CA ASN A 384 -20.81 20.36 -16.06
C ASN A 384 -19.59 19.42 -16.07
N CYS A 385 -18.58 19.65 -15.23
CA CYS A 385 -17.50 18.69 -15.07
C CYS A 385 -17.90 17.57 -14.11
N GLU A 386 -17.90 16.34 -14.63
CA GLU A 386 -18.23 15.10 -13.95
C GLU A 386 -16.98 14.29 -13.56
N GLY A 387 -15.81 14.65 -14.10
CA GLY A 387 -14.56 13.94 -13.84
C GLY A 387 -13.36 14.52 -14.58
N VAL A 388 -12.21 13.89 -14.39
CA VAL A 388 -10.96 14.26 -15.07
C VAL A 388 -10.32 13.02 -15.67
N SER A 389 -9.86 13.10 -16.91
CA SER A 389 -8.89 12.15 -17.45
C SER A 389 -7.50 12.74 -17.28
N VAL A 390 -6.53 11.88 -16.98
CA VAL A 390 -5.17 12.29 -16.67
C VAL A 390 -4.14 11.34 -17.27
N SER A 391 -3.02 11.90 -17.72
CA SER A 391 -1.82 11.16 -18.07
C SER A 391 -0.62 11.77 -17.34
N PHE A 392 0.41 10.98 -17.04
CA PHE A 392 1.62 11.52 -16.40
C PHE A 392 2.30 12.56 -17.32
N ALA A 393 2.65 13.72 -16.75
CA ALA A 393 3.17 14.85 -17.51
C ALA A 393 4.68 14.77 -17.81
N ASP A 394 5.45 14.03 -17.00
CA ASP A 394 6.90 13.90 -17.14
C ASP A 394 7.45 12.60 -16.52
N GLY A 395 8.78 12.47 -16.59
CA GLY A 395 9.58 11.31 -16.17
C GLY A 395 9.70 11.08 -14.66
N GLY A 396 8.75 11.55 -13.85
CA GLY A 396 8.61 11.05 -12.47
C GLY A 396 8.32 12.06 -11.37
N SER A 397 7.81 13.25 -11.69
CA SER A 397 7.41 14.24 -10.67
C SER A 397 6.08 13.92 -9.98
N GLY A 398 5.29 13.00 -10.53
CA GLY A 398 3.93 12.71 -10.07
C GLY A 398 2.88 13.70 -10.58
N LEU A 399 3.27 14.68 -11.38
CA LEU A 399 2.34 15.62 -12.03
C LEU A 399 1.63 14.97 -13.22
N VAL A 400 0.44 15.49 -13.52
CA VAL A 400 -0.43 15.00 -14.58
C VAL A 400 -0.80 16.09 -15.57
N ASN A 401 -0.98 15.71 -16.82
CA ASN A 401 -1.76 16.48 -17.79
C ASN A 401 -3.24 16.34 -17.42
N CYS A 402 -3.90 17.47 -17.19
CA CYS A 402 -5.28 17.51 -16.75
C CYS A 402 -6.26 17.70 -17.92
N PHE A 403 -7.27 16.84 -18.03
CA PHE A 403 -8.34 16.97 -19.03
C PHE A 403 -9.70 16.86 -18.37
N ARG A 404 -10.50 17.94 -18.34
CA ARG A 404 -11.81 17.94 -17.66
C ARG A 404 -12.87 17.35 -18.56
N LYS A 405 -13.73 16.52 -17.97
CA LYS A 405 -14.73 15.73 -18.67
C LYS A 405 -16.13 15.99 -18.13
N GLY A 406 -17.08 16.13 -19.04
CA GLY A 406 -18.52 16.13 -18.74
C GLY A 406 -19.21 14.95 -19.43
N SER A 407 -20.42 14.60 -18.97
CA SER A 407 -21.23 13.52 -19.53
C SER A 407 -20.45 12.22 -19.74
N ILE A 408 -19.80 11.73 -18.68
CA ILE A 408 -18.93 10.55 -18.72
C ILE A 408 -19.79 9.28 -18.71
N ASP A 409 -19.65 8.43 -19.73
CA ASP A 409 -20.03 7.02 -19.70
C ASP A 409 -18.76 6.17 -19.71
N ILE A 410 -18.40 5.65 -18.55
CA ILE A 410 -17.17 4.89 -18.35
C ILE A 410 -17.13 3.57 -19.14
N ASN A 411 -18.31 3.04 -19.53
CA ASN A 411 -18.39 1.82 -20.34
C ASN A 411 -18.04 2.10 -21.81
N ASP A 412 -18.21 3.34 -22.24
CA ASP A 412 -17.86 3.81 -23.59
C ASP A 412 -16.44 4.37 -23.66
N CYS A 413 -15.70 4.43 -22.55
CA CYS A 413 -14.28 4.80 -22.53
C CYS A 413 -13.38 3.63 -22.90
N ASP A 414 -12.30 3.92 -23.62
CA ASP A 414 -11.40 2.89 -24.13
C ASP A 414 -10.50 2.32 -23.03
N GLU A 415 -10.27 1.01 -23.06
CA GLU A 415 -9.46 0.28 -22.08
C GLU A 415 -8.00 0.11 -22.51
N TYR A 416 -7.10 -0.10 -21.55
CA TYR A 416 -5.68 -0.39 -21.76
C TYR A 416 -4.88 0.75 -22.40
N PHE A 417 -5.27 1.98 -22.09
CA PHE A 417 -4.51 3.19 -22.44
C PHE A 417 -3.77 3.73 -21.21
N PRO A 418 -2.61 4.41 -21.37
CA PRO A 418 -1.88 5.03 -20.27
C PRO A 418 -2.54 6.35 -19.80
N ILE A 419 -3.86 6.28 -19.58
CA ILE A 419 -4.72 7.39 -19.14
C ILE A 419 -5.66 6.84 -18.08
N ASP A 420 -5.64 7.45 -16.90
CA ASP A 420 -6.62 7.18 -15.87
C ASP A 420 -7.77 8.18 -15.98
N THR A 421 -9.00 7.74 -15.71
CA THR A 421 -10.14 8.64 -15.56
C THR A 421 -10.69 8.57 -14.16
N TRP A 422 -10.84 9.73 -13.53
CA TRP A 422 -11.41 9.89 -12.20
C TRP A 422 -12.78 10.53 -12.31
N VAL A 423 -13.82 9.83 -11.85
CA VAL A 423 -15.21 10.29 -11.91
C VAL A 423 -15.67 10.72 -10.54
N LYS A 424 -16.44 11.81 -10.43
CA LYS A 424 -17.02 12.26 -9.16
C LYS A 424 -17.99 11.22 -8.60
N LYS A 425 -17.92 10.99 -7.29
CA LYS A 425 -18.81 10.06 -6.56
C LYS A 425 -20.20 10.63 -6.28
#